data_AF-A0A7T0RNJ0-F1
#
_entry.id   AF-A0A7T0RNJ0-F1
#
_cell.length_a   1.000
_cell.length_b   1.000
_cell.length_c   1.000
_cell.angle_alpha   90.00
_cell.angle_beta   90.00
_cell.angle_gamma   90.00
#
_symmetry.space_group_name_H-M   'P 1'
#
loop_
_entity.id
_entity.type
_entity.pdbx_description
1 polymer ?
#
loop_
_entity_poly.entity_id
_entity_poly.type
_entity_poly.pdbx_seq_one_letter_code
_entity_poly.pdbx_strand_id
1 'polypeptide(L)'
;MTTDELKQRLGNHKWSLLMALLMLLMIALGYKIARKLDAGDSQKVLAQADTIALLLEENNQLTTKVNQLEIALALEGEEKQNILAALTKERNSQVALIEKIAFYERVMSPENEQGGFSVEGVQIHPTDVAGQYQLRMVLLQQSKTKRVLRGDLSIAIVGDREGKEVTLNSSNTGSMPSKVAYRFKYFQAVNEVIQLPENVQPRDIVLTTTVYQYKTRKGKYTLSVPWQEAQQNGLNNQEEE
;
A
#
# COMPACT_ATOMS: atom_id res chain seq x y z
N MET A 1 3.18 124.77 -17.46
CA MET A 1 4.28 123.94 -17.99
C MET A 1 3.67 122.82 -18.81
N THR A 2 4.25 122.57 -19.97
CA THR A 2 3.63 122.24 -21.26
C THR A 2 3.22 120.77 -21.44
N THR A 3 1.99 120.54 -21.92
CA THR A 3 1.49 119.23 -22.39
C THR A 3 2.13 118.76 -23.69
N ASP A 4 2.91 119.62 -24.35
CA ASP A 4 3.63 119.32 -25.59
C ASP A 4 4.92 118.48 -25.37
N GLU A 5 5.56 118.55 -24.19
CA GLU A 5 6.79 117.77 -23.95
C GLU A 5 6.52 116.27 -23.73
N LEU A 6 5.36 115.91 -23.17
CA LEU A 6 4.96 114.50 -23.04
C LEU A 6 4.70 113.86 -24.41
N LYS A 7 4.11 114.61 -25.35
CA LYS A 7 3.74 114.10 -26.67
C LYS A 7 4.96 113.88 -27.57
N GLN A 8 6.00 114.72 -27.43
CA GLN A 8 7.23 114.63 -28.21
C GLN A 8 8.16 113.50 -27.74
N ARG A 9 8.24 113.23 -26.42
CA ARG A 9 8.99 112.05 -25.91
C ARG A 9 8.29 110.72 -26.18
N LEU A 10 6.96 110.68 -26.24
CA LEU A 10 6.24 109.47 -26.65
C LEU A 10 6.31 109.20 -28.17
N GLY A 11 6.82 110.12 -29.00
CA GLY A 11 7.00 109.90 -30.43
C GLY A 11 8.05 108.83 -30.76
N ASN A 12 9.22 108.89 -30.12
CA ASN A 12 10.33 107.96 -30.36
C ASN A 12 10.30 106.70 -29.48
N HIS A 13 9.61 106.71 -28.34
CA HIS A 13 9.58 105.57 -27.42
C HIS A 13 8.37 104.65 -27.59
N LYS A 14 7.39 104.98 -28.46
CA LYS A 14 6.25 104.10 -28.79
C LYS A 14 6.70 102.70 -29.24
N TRP A 15 7.71 102.63 -30.11
CA TRP A 15 8.26 101.36 -30.60
C TRP A 15 9.02 100.59 -29.50
N SER A 16 9.76 101.30 -28.65
CA SER A 16 10.46 100.70 -27.50
C SER A 16 9.49 100.15 -26.46
N LEU A 17 8.39 100.85 -26.18
CA LEU A 17 7.37 100.41 -25.24
C LEU A 17 6.57 99.22 -25.77
N LEU A 18 6.31 99.18 -27.08
CA LEU A 18 5.69 98.03 -27.75
C LEU A 18 6.62 96.80 -27.72
N MET A 19 7.93 96.99 -27.94
CA MET A 19 8.93 95.93 -27.80
C MET A 19 9.08 95.44 -26.36
N ALA A 20 9.06 96.33 -25.37
CA ALA A 20 9.10 95.95 -23.96
C ALA A 20 7.86 95.15 -23.57
N LEU A 21 6.67 95.56 -24.03
CA LEU A 21 5.43 94.83 -23.81
C LEU A 21 5.46 93.44 -24.48
N LEU A 22 5.97 93.36 -25.71
CA LEU A 22 6.14 92.09 -26.45
C LEU A 22 7.08 91.14 -25.71
N MET A 23 8.20 91.66 -25.19
CA MET A 23 9.17 90.88 -24.42
C MET A 23 8.54 90.34 -23.12
N LEU A 24 7.77 91.17 -22.41
CA LEU A 24 7.07 90.76 -21.20
C LEU A 24 6.00 89.70 -21.49
N LEU A 25 5.31 89.82 -22.63
CA LEU A 25 4.33 88.84 -23.09
C LEU A 25 4.98 87.49 -23.46
N MET A 26 6.15 87.51 -24.10
CA MET A 26 6.94 86.30 -24.38
C MET A 26 7.40 85.61 -23.11
N ILE A 27 7.87 86.36 -22.10
CA ILE A 27 8.27 85.80 -20.80
C ILE A 27 7.05 85.17 -20.09
N ALA A 28 5.90 85.84 -20.11
CA ALA A 28 4.68 85.33 -19.48
C ALA A 28 4.15 84.05 -20.17
N LEU A 29 4.20 84.00 -21.50
CA LEU A 29 3.83 82.81 -22.27
C LEU A 29 4.82 81.66 -22.06
N GLY A 30 6.13 81.94 -22.05
CA GLY A 30 7.17 80.96 -21.73
C GLY A 30 6.98 80.34 -20.35
N TYR A 31 6.71 81.16 -19.34
CA TYR A 31 6.43 80.69 -17.97
C TYR A 31 5.18 79.81 -17.90
N LYS A 32 4.10 80.18 -18.61
CA LYS A 32 2.87 79.37 -18.66
C LYS A 32 3.08 78.02 -19.36
N ILE A 33 3.84 77.99 -20.46
CA ILE A 33 4.12 76.75 -21.21
C ILE A 33 5.04 75.83 -20.39
N ALA A 34 6.11 76.36 -19.80
CA ALA A 34 7.03 75.58 -18.95
C ALA A 34 6.28 74.91 -17.78
N ARG A 35 5.44 75.68 -17.08
CA ARG A 35 4.65 75.15 -15.95
C ARG A 35 3.64 74.08 -16.38
N LYS A 36 3.08 74.16 -17.58
CA LYS A 36 2.14 73.15 -18.10
C LYS A 36 2.87 71.87 -18.53
N LEU A 37 4.12 71.98 -18.98
CA LEU A 37 4.95 70.85 -19.36
C LEU A 37 5.45 70.07 -18.12
N ASP A 38 5.91 70.77 -17.09
CA ASP A 38 6.36 70.16 -15.82
C ASP A 38 5.24 69.40 -15.08
N ALA A 39 4.00 69.89 -15.19
CA ALA A 39 2.83 69.23 -14.60
C ALA A 39 2.51 67.87 -15.27
N GLY A 40 2.89 67.69 -16.54
CA GLY A 40 2.71 66.43 -17.28
C GLY A 40 3.73 65.37 -16.90
N ASP A 41 4.95 65.76 -16.54
CA ASP A 41 6.01 64.82 -16.16
C ASP A 41 5.85 64.30 -14.72
N SER A 42 5.27 65.10 -13.82
CA SER A 42 4.93 64.63 -12.47
C SER A 42 3.94 63.46 -12.47
N GLN A 43 2.95 63.46 -13.38
CA GLN A 43 1.99 62.34 -13.50
C GLN A 43 2.63 61.07 -14.05
N LYS A 44 3.59 61.21 -14.99
CA LYS A 44 4.33 60.06 -15.52
C LYS A 44 5.24 59.43 -14.47
N VAL A 45 5.90 60.23 -13.64
CA VAL A 45 6.75 59.75 -12.54
C VAL A 45 5.92 59.01 -11.50
N LEU A 46 4.73 59.51 -11.16
CA LEU A 46 3.81 58.81 -10.24
C LEU A 46 3.30 57.50 -10.84
N ALA A 47 2.87 57.49 -12.11
CA ALA A 47 2.44 56.26 -12.79
C ALA A 47 3.57 55.21 -12.90
N GLN A 48 4.82 55.66 -13.10
CA GLN A 48 5.99 54.78 -13.09
C GLN A 48 6.27 54.23 -11.68
N ALA A 49 6.15 55.05 -10.64
CA ALA A 49 6.30 54.60 -9.26
C ALA A 49 5.25 53.54 -8.87
N ASP A 50 3.99 53.73 -9.27
CA ASP A 50 2.92 52.75 -9.06
C ASP A 50 3.19 51.44 -9.83
N THR A 51 3.70 51.54 -11.05
CA THR A 51 4.08 50.36 -11.86
C THR A 51 5.24 49.60 -11.22
N ILE A 52 6.25 50.31 -10.70
CA ILE A 52 7.38 49.69 -10.00
C ILE A 52 6.90 49.01 -8.70
N ALA A 53 6.01 49.65 -7.95
CA ALA A 53 5.44 49.07 -6.74
C ALA A 53 4.64 47.79 -7.05
N LEU A 54 3.84 47.80 -8.12
CA LEU A 54 3.10 46.62 -8.58
C LEU A 54 4.05 45.50 -9.01
N LEU A 55 5.06 45.80 -9.83
CA LEU A 55 6.04 44.82 -10.28
C LEU A 55 6.84 44.23 -9.11
N LEU A 56 7.14 45.03 -8.10
CA LEU A 56 7.84 44.57 -6.90
C LEU A 56 6.97 43.67 -6.04
N GLU A 57 5.68 43.99 -5.92
CA GLU A 57 4.68 43.13 -5.28
C GLU A 57 4.51 41.80 -6.04
N GLU A 58 4.37 41.84 -7.37
CA GLU A 58 4.30 40.64 -8.20
C GLU A 58 5.57 39.79 -8.08
N ASN A 59 6.74 40.42 -8.05
CA ASN A 59 8.01 39.72 -7.86
C ASN A 59 8.06 39.03 -6.50
N ASN A 60 7.71 39.73 -5.42
CA ASN A 60 7.65 39.15 -4.07
C ASN A 60 6.67 37.97 -4.00
N GLN A 61 5.50 38.10 -4.64
CA GLN A 61 4.52 37.02 -4.71
C GLN A 61 5.04 35.81 -5.49
N LEU A 62 5.70 36.04 -6.63
CA LEU A 62 6.30 34.97 -7.43
C LEU A 62 7.43 34.27 -6.66
N THR A 63 8.33 35.03 -6.03
CA THR A 63 9.40 34.48 -5.19
C THR A 63 8.83 33.64 -4.06
N THR A 64 7.76 34.10 -3.41
CA THR A 64 7.09 33.34 -2.35
C THR A 64 6.52 32.02 -2.88
N LYS A 65 5.86 32.05 -4.04
CA LYS A 65 5.31 30.84 -4.68
C LYS A 65 6.42 29.85 -5.07
N VAL A 66 7.52 30.33 -5.63
CA VAL A 66 8.67 29.48 -5.97
C VAL A 66 9.22 28.80 -4.72
N ASN A 67 9.47 29.55 -3.65
CA ASN A 67 9.96 29.00 -2.39
C ASN A 67 9.01 27.95 -1.80
N GLN A 68 7.69 28.19 -1.85
CA GLN A 68 6.70 27.22 -1.40
C GLN A 68 6.72 25.93 -2.23
N LEU A 69 6.85 26.04 -3.56
CA LEU A 69 6.95 24.89 -4.46
C LEU A 69 8.24 24.10 -4.23
N GLU A 70 9.37 24.77 -4.00
CA GLU A 70 10.64 24.13 -3.68
C GLU A 70 10.56 23.34 -2.38
N ILE A 71 9.96 23.91 -1.33
CA ILE A 71 9.73 23.23 -0.05
C ILE A 71 8.81 22.01 -0.25
N ALA A 72 7.72 22.16 -1.02
CA ALA A 72 6.79 21.05 -1.30
C ALA A 72 7.49 19.91 -2.06
N LEU A 73 8.31 20.23 -3.07
CA LEU A 73 9.09 19.24 -3.82
C LEU A 73 10.13 18.53 -2.95
N ALA A 74 10.81 19.27 -2.06
CA ALA A 74 11.76 18.70 -1.12
C ALA A 74 11.08 17.72 -0.15
N LEU A 75 9.92 18.10 0.38
CA LEU A 75 9.12 17.26 1.27
C LEU A 75 8.62 16.00 0.54
N GLU A 76 8.10 16.13 -0.68
CA GLU A 76 7.66 14.99 -1.49
C GLU A 76 8.81 14.01 -1.77
N GLY A 77 10.02 14.54 -2.01
CA GLY A 77 11.23 13.74 -2.18
C GLY A 77 11.59 12.92 -0.95
N GLU A 78 11.55 13.54 0.23
CA GLU A 78 11.85 12.90 1.52
C GLU A 78 10.78 11.87 1.90
N GLU A 79 9.50 12.22 1.80
CA GLU A 79 8.38 11.30 2.06
C GLU A 79 8.43 10.08 1.15
N LYS A 80 8.71 10.27 -0.15
CA LYS A 80 8.87 9.18 -1.09
C LYS A 80 10.03 8.25 -0.72
N GLN A 81 11.17 8.80 -0.30
CA GLN A 81 12.31 7.97 0.16
C GLN A 81 11.95 7.18 1.42
N ASN A 82 11.27 7.81 2.38
CA ASN A 82 10.83 7.16 3.62
C ASN A 82 9.83 6.03 3.35
N ILE A 83 8.86 6.23 2.44
CA ILE A 83 7.91 5.19 2.00
C ILE A 83 8.64 4.02 1.35
N LEU A 84 9.58 4.28 0.44
CA LEU A 84 10.35 3.23 -0.23
C LEU A 84 11.22 2.43 0.76
N ALA A 85 11.83 3.11 1.73
CA ALA A 85 12.61 2.47 2.78
C ALA A 85 11.73 1.60 3.69
N ALA A 86 10.56 2.09 4.09
CA ALA A 86 9.59 1.33 4.89
C ALA A 86 9.08 0.09 4.14
N LEU A 87 8.71 0.23 2.87
CA LEU A 87 8.30 -0.89 2.02
C LEU A 87 9.40 -1.95 1.86
N THR A 88 10.65 -1.50 1.69
CA THR A 88 11.80 -2.41 1.57
C THR A 88 12.03 -3.17 2.87
N LYS A 89 11.95 -2.49 4.02
CA LYS A 89 12.07 -3.11 5.34
C LYS A 89 10.98 -4.15 5.59
N GLU A 90 9.74 -3.81 5.28
CA GLU A 90 8.59 -4.70 5.42
C GLU A 90 8.76 -5.95 4.55
N ARG A 91 9.10 -5.76 3.27
CA ARG A 91 9.37 -6.87 2.34
C ARG A 91 10.48 -7.79 2.84
N ASN A 92 11.57 -7.24 3.34
CA ASN A 92 12.67 -8.04 3.89
C ASN A 92 12.24 -8.84 5.13
N SER A 93 11.38 -8.27 5.98
CA SER A 93 10.85 -8.98 7.14
C SER A 93 9.96 -10.16 6.74
N GLN A 94 9.12 -10.00 5.71
CA GLN A 94 8.29 -11.08 5.17
C GLN A 94 9.13 -12.20 4.56
N VAL A 95 10.17 -11.85 3.79
CA VAL A 95 11.11 -12.82 3.23
C VAL A 95 11.80 -13.61 4.35
N ALA A 96 12.27 -12.92 5.39
CA ALA A 96 12.90 -13.58 6.54
C ALA A 96 11.93 -14.49 7.29
N LEU A 97 10.65 -14.13 7.37
CA LEU A 97 9.62 -14.96 8.00
C LEU A 97 9.31 -16.22 7.17
N ILE A 98 9.17 -16.06 5.85
CA ILE A 98 9.00 -17.19 4.92
C ILE A 98 10.20 -18.14 5.00
N GLU A 99 11.42 -17.61 5.05
CA GLU A 99 12.63 -18.41 5.22
C GLU A 99 12.65 -19.16 6.55
N LYS A 100 12.23 -18.52 7.64
CA LYS A 100 12.07 -19.19 8.94
C LYS A 100 11.02 -20.30 8.87
N ILE A 101 9.87 -20.07 8.26
CA ILE A 101 8.82 -21.09 8.09
C ILE A 101 9.38 -22.26 7.28
N ALA A 102 10.00 -22.00 6.13
CA ALA A 102 10.60 -23.04 5.30
C ALA A 102 11.72 -23.82 6.04
N PHE A 103 12.48 -23.14 6.89
CA PHE A 103 13.46 -23.80 7.77
C PHE A 103 12.78 -24.67 8.82
N TYR A 104 11.73 -24.17 9.49
CA TYR A 104 10.94 -24.94 10.45
C TYR A 104 10.33 -26.18 9.79
N GLU A 105 9.74 -26.04 8.60
CA GLU A 105 9.21 -27.15 7.81
C GLU A 105 10.29 -28.19 7.49
N ARG A 106 11.48 -27.74 7.08
CA ARG A 106 12.61 -28.65 6.77
C ARG A 106 13.13 -29.41 7.99
N VAL A 107 13.17 -28.77 9.16
CA VAL A 107 13.65 -29.38 10.41
C VAL A 107 12.59 -30.30 11.03
N MET A 108 11.32 -29.88 11.05
CA MET A 108 10.23 -30.59 11.72
C MET A 108 9.57 -31.65 10.83
N SER A 109 9.65 -31.52 9.50
CA SER A 109 8.94 -32.42 8.57
C SER A 109 9.68 -32.58 7.23
N PRO A 110 10.91 -33.17 7.24
CA PRO A 110 11.72 -33.36 6.03
C PRO A 110 11.06 -34.24 4.95
N GLU A 111 9.98 -34.97 5.29
CA GLU A 111 9.27 -35.85 4.35
C GLU A 111 8.20 -35.11 3.52
N ASN A 112 7.83 -33.87 3.86
CA ASN A 112 6.79 -33.11 3.14
C ASN A 112 7.28 -32.53 1.79
N GLU A 113 8.58 -32.31 1.60
CA GLU A 113 9.11 -31.67 0.39
C GLU A 113 9.16 -32.60 -0.84
N GLN A 114 9.09 -33.93 -0.68
CA GLN A 114 9.43 -34.86 -1.78
C GLN A 114 8.23 -35.33 -2.65
N GLY A 115 6.99 -35.02 -2.28
CA GLY A 115 5.82 -35.73 -2.82
C GLY A 115 4.92 -34.97 -3.80
N GLY A 116 4.91 -33.63 -3.78
CA GLY A 116 3.91 -32.82 -4.50
C GLY A 116 2.45 -33.16 -4.12
N PHE A 117 2.25 -33.69 -2.92
CA PHE A 117 0.98 -34.11 -2.33
C PHE A 117 0.82 -33.37 -1.01
N SER A 118 -0.35 -32.79 -0.78
CA SER A 118 -0.70 -32.08 0.45
C SER A 118 -2.07 -32.51 0.93
N VAL A 119 -2.31 -32.43 2.23
CA VAL A 119 -3.64 -32.61 2.82
C VAL A 119 -4.03 -31.28 3.46
N GLU A 120 -5.17 -30.74 3.05
CA GLU A 120 -5.69 -29.46 3.55
C GLU A 120 -7.11 -29.63 4.09
N GLY A 121 -7.53 -28.68 4.93
CA GLY A 121 -8.88 -28.65 5.48
C GLY A 121 -9.23 -29.86 6.33
N VAL A 122 -8.29 -30.34 7.15
CA VAL A 122 -8.58 -31.43 8.11
C VAL A 122 -9.54 -30.90 9.16
N GLN A 123 -10.75 -31.45 9.18
CA GLN A 123 -11.85 -31.03 10.04
C GLN A 123 -12.47 -32.23 10.74
N ILE A 124 -12.80 -32.07 12.01
CA ILE A 124 -13.47 -33.11 12.79
C ILE A 124 -14.75 -32.59 13.44
N HIS A 125 -15.84 -33.31 13.22
CA HIS A 125 -17.16 -32.95 13.72
C HIS A 125 -17.75 -34.08 14.55
N PRO A 126 -18.31 -33.82 15.74
CA PRO A 126 -19.09 -34.82 16.46
C PRO A 126 -20.36 -35.18 15.65
N THR A 127 -20.77 -36.43 15.69
CA THR A 127 -22.03 -36.90 15.08
C THR A 127 -23.12 -37.08 16.15
N ASP A 128 -24.34 -37.43 15.73
CA ASP A 128 -25.48 -37.66 16.63
C ASP A 128 -25.26 -38.84 17.60
N VAL A 129 -24.28 -39.70 17.32
CA VAL A 129 -23.91 -40.85 18.15
C VAL A 129 -22.72 -40.49 19.04
N ALA A 130 -22.87 -40.69 20.35
CA ALA A 130 -21.82 -40.42 21.33
C ALA A 130 -20.53 -41.22 21.00
N GLY A 131 -19.39 -40.53 21.01
CA GLY A 131 -18.10 -41.11 20.68
C GLY A 131 -17.85 -41.31 19.18
N GLN A 132 -18.77 -40.96 18.29
CA GLN A 132 -18.57 -41.04 16.84
C GLN A 132 -18.32 -39.66 16.25
N TYR A 133 -17.22 -39.52 15.51
CA TYR A 133 -16.79 -38.28 14.88
C TYR A 133 -16.66 -38.48 13.36
N GLN A 134 -17.04 -37.45 12.60
CA GLN A 134 -16.84 -37.37 11.18
C GLN A 134 -15.58 -36.55 10.88
N LEU A 135 -14.57 -37.23 10.32
CA LEU A 135 -13.35 -36.62 9.82
C LEU A 135 -13.53 -36.27 8.35
N ARG A 136 -13.31 -35.01 7.99
CA ARG A 136 -13.30 -34.52 6.61
C ARG A 136 -11.93 -33.94 6.30
N MET A 137 -11.44 -34.19 5.09
CA MET A 137 -10.19 -33.60 4.61
C MET A 137 -10.18 -33.59 3.10
N VAL A 138 -9.36 -32.71 2.52
CA VAL A 138 -9.16 -32.64 1.08
C VAL A 138 -7.71 -33.02 0.77
N LEU A 139 -7.53 -33.98 -0.13
CA LEU A 139 -6.22 -34.35 -0.65
C LEU A 139 -5.95 -33.51 -1.90
N LEU A 140 -4.80 -32.82 -1.98
CA LEU A 140 -4.43 -31.95 -3.09
C LEU A 140 -3.09 -32.37 -3.71
N GLN A 141 -2.94 -32.08 -5.00
CA GLN A 141 -1.68 -32.23 -5.72
C GLN A 141 -1.05 -30.85 -5.98
N GLN A 142 0.05 -30.54 -5.31
CA GLN A 142 0.80 -29.29 -5.45
C GLN A 142 1.69 -29.25 -6.71
N SER A 143 1.79 -30.35 -7.47
CA SER A 143 2.59 -30.41 -8.70
C SER A 143 1.80 -29.95 -9.93
N LYS A 144 2.43 -29.12 -10.79
CA LYS A 144 1.89 -28.67 -12.10
C LYS A 144 1.63 -29.81 -13.11
N THR A 145 2.00 -31.04 -12.79
CA THR A 145 1.90 -32.18 -13.69
C THR A 145 0.51 -32.82 -13.64
N LYS A 146 -0.21 -32.88 -14.78
CA LYS A 146 -1.59 -33.43 -14.90
C LYS A 146 -1.68 -34.97 -14.81
N ARG A 147 -0.91 -35.62 -13.94
CA ARG A 147 -0.86 -37.10 -13.79
C ARG A 147 -1.66 -37.55 -12.57
N VAL A 148 -2.27 -38.73 -12.66
CA VAL A 148 -3.05 -39.32 -11.56
C VAL A 148 -2.13 -39.78 -10.43
N LEU A 149 -2.45 -39.37 -9.20
CA LEU A 149 -1.87 -39.89 -7.97
C LEU A 149 -2.78 -40.97 -7.39
N ARG A 150 -2.15 -42.02 -6.84
CA ARG A 150 -2.85 -43.09 -6.11
C ARG A 150 -2.09 -43.43 -4.84
N GLY A 151 -2.78 -43.86 -3.80
CA GLY A 151 -2.16 -44.28 -2.55
C GLY A 151 -3.19 -44.77 -1.56
N ASP A 152 -2.68 -45.20 -0.41
CA ASP A 152 -3.49 -45.66 0.72
C ASP A 152 -3.19 -44.75 1.91
N LEU A 153 -4.19 -44.00 2.34
CA LEU A 153 -4.10 -43.11 3.50
C LEU A 153 -4.45 -43.90 4.76
N SER A 154 -3.53 -43.89 5.73
CA SER A 154 -3.72 -44.46 7.06
C SER A 154 -3.95 -43.33 8.05
N ILE A 155 -5.00 -43.45 8.87
CA ILE A 155 -5.41 -42.46 9.86
C ILE A 155 -5.13 -43.06 11.24
N ALA A 156 -4.48 -42.29 12.11
CA ALA A 156 -4.25 -42.64 13.50
C ALA A 156 -4.56 -41.43 14.39
N ILE A 157 -5.09 -41.67 15.58
CA ILE A 157 -5.36 -40.63 16.58
C ILE A 157 -4.48 -40.91 17.79
N VAL A 158 -3.69 -39.94 18.17
CA VAL A 158 -2.85 -39.97 19.37
C VAL A 158 -3.59 -39.24 20.48
N GLY A 159 -3.71 -39.87 21.63
CA GLY A 159 -4.36 -39.28 22.80
C GLY A 159 -3.80 -39.83 24.10
N ASP A 160 -4.37 -39.38 25.20
CA ASP A 160 -4.03 -39.86 26.55
C ASP A 160 -5.18 -40.68 27.13
N ARG A 161 -4.84 -41.82 27.73
CA ARG A 161 -5.74 -42.62 28.56
C ARG A 161 -5.13 -42.78 29.94
N GLU A 162 -5.77 -42.23 30.96
CA GLU A 162 -5.33 -42.34 32.36
C GLU A 162 -3.85 -41.92 32.56
N GLY A 163 -3.39 -40.90 31.81
CA GLY A 163 -2.02 -40.39 31.88
C GLY A 163 -0.97 -41.20 31.09
N LYS A 164 -1.39 -42.17 30.27
CA LYS A 164 -0.53 -42.88 29.31
C LYS A 164 -0.92 -42.53 27.88
N GLU A 165 0.09 -42.24 27.06
CA GLU A 165 -0.09 -42.00 25.62
C GLU A 165 -0.61 -43.29 24.95
N VAL A 166 -1.70 -43.17 24.21
CA VAL A 166 -2.34 -44.26 23.45
C VAL A 166 -2.56 -43.80 22.03
N THR A 167 -2.01 -44.57 21.08
CA THR A 167 -2.27 -44.39 19.65
C THR A 167 -3.40 -45.32 19.22
N LEU A 168 -4.54 -44.73 18.87
CA LEU A 168 -5.67 -45.42 18.28
C LEU A 168 -5.47 -45.50 16.77
N ASN A 169 -5.42 -46.72 16.26
CA ASN A 169 -5.39 -47.01 14.84
C ASN A 169 -6.37 -48.15 14.54
N SER A 170 -6.59 -48.43 13.25
CA SER A 170 -7.48 -49.52 12.82
C SER A 170 -7.06 -50.89 13.37
N SER A 171 -5.76 -51.15 13.51
CA SER A 171 -5.23 -52.42 14.03
C SER A 171 -5.53 -52.64 15.52
N ASN A 172 -5.64 -51.58 16.32
CA ASN A 172 -5.78 -51.66 17.78
C ASN A 172 -7.23 -51.60 18.26
N THR A 173 -8.13 -50.98 17.50
CA THR A 173 -9.49 -50.69 17.97
C THR A 173 -10.60 -51.21 17.07
N GLY A 174 -10.29 -51.62 15.82
CA GLY A 174 -11.30 -51.99 14.82
C GLY A 174 -12.32 -50.90 14.48
N SER A 175 -12.17 -49.72 15.09
CA SER A 175 -13.15 -48.62 15.14
C SER A 175 -12.77 -47.46 14.20
N MET A 176 -11.74 -47.67 13.37
CA MET A 176 -11.24 -46.75 12.35
C MET A 176 -11.03 -47.49 11.03
N PRO A 177 -11.21 -46.81 9.88
CA PRO A 177 -10.93 -47.39 8.57
C PRO A 177 -9.45 -47.78 8.48
N SER A 178 -9.18 -49.01 8.00
CA SER A 178 -7.82 -49.56 7.95
C SER A 178 -6.90 -48.79 7.02
N LYS A 179 -7.42 -48.44 5.84
CA LYS A 179 -6.75 -47.70 4.79
C LYS A 179 -7.81 -47.08 3.89
N VAL A 180 -7.71 -45.78 3.63
CA VAL A 180 -8.54 -45.11 2.63
C VAL A 180 -7.78 -45.07 1.32
N ALA A 181 -8.20 -45.91 0.37
CA ALA A 181 -7.64 -45.90 -0.97
C ALA A 181 -8.10 -44.65 -1.72
N TYR A 182 -7.17 -43.87 -2.25
CA TYR A 182 -7.47 -42.68 -3.03
C TYR A 182 -6.86 -42.73 -4.42
N ARG A 183 -7.52 -42.09 -5.38
CA ARG A 183 -7.05 -41.98 -6.76
C ARG A 183 -7.62 -40.72 -7.41
N PHE A 184 -6.77 -39.70 -7.57
CA PHE A 184 -7.19 -38.42 -8.09
C PHE A 184 -6.16 -37.75 -8.99
N LYS A 185 -6.60 -36.76 -9.76
CA LYS A 185 -5.75 -35.98 -10.67
C LYS A 185 -5.52 -34.54 -10.18
N TYR A 186 -6.44 -34.00 -9.41
CA TYR A 186 -6.38 -32.62 -8.89
C TYR A 186 -6.60 -32.62 -7.39
N PHE A 187 -7.79 -33.07 -6.98
CA PHE A 187 -8.16 -33.19 -5.58
C PHE A 187 -9.13 -34.35 -5.35
N GLN A 188 -9.23 -34.82 -4.11
CA GLN A 188 -10.26 -35.74 -3.65
C GLN A 188 -10.64 -35.40 -2.22
N ALA A 189 -11.93 -35.16 -1.97
CA ALA A 189 -12.46 -35.06 -0.62
C ALA A 189 -12.55 -36.46 -0.01
N VAL A 190 -12.07 -36.61 1.21
CA VAL A 190 -12.14 -37.85 1.99
C VAL A 190 -12.98 -37.56 3.22
N ASN A 191 -14.03 -38.36 3.39
CA ASN A 191 -14.95 -38.29 4.50
C ASN A 191 -14.96 -39.65 5.18
N GLU A 192 -14.44 -39.71 6.40
CA GLU A 192 -14.37 -40.95 7.17
C GLU A 192 -15.05 -40.78 8.51
N VAL A 193 -15.62 -41.88 9.00
CA VAL A 193 -16.23 -41.94 10.32
C VAL A 193 -15.26 -42.69 11.23
N ILE A 194 -14.99 -42.08 12.38
CA ILE A 194 -14.09 -42.64 13.39
C ILE A 194 -14.86 -42.73 14.71
N GLN A 195 -14.65 -43.83 15.42
CA GLN A 195 -15.24 -44.02 16.74
C GLN A 195 -14.17 -43.99 17.81
N LEU A 196 -14.33 -43.04 18.73
CA LEU A 196 -13.43 -42.78 19.83
C LEU A 196 -13.99 -43.41 21.11
N PRO A 197 -13.22 -44.27 21.80
CA PRO A 197 -13.64 -44.82 23.08
C PRO A 197 -13.66 -43.71 24.15
N GLU A 198 -14.65 -43.73 25.04
CA GLU A 198 -14.92 -42.68 26.03
C GLU A 198 -13.75 -42.41 27.02
N ASN A 199 -12.79 -43.33 27.12
CA ASN A 199 -11.65 -43.24 28.04
C ASN A 199 -10.38 -42.61 27.42
N VAL A 200 -10.46 -42.05 26.20
CA VAL A 200 -9.29 -41.47 25.51
C VAL A 200 -9.54 -39.99 25.22
N GLN A 201 -8.67 -39.12 25.73
CA GLN A 201 -8.65 -37.71 25.36
C GLN A 201 -7.75 -37.54 24.12
N PRO A 202 -8.29 -37.16 22.96
CA PRO A 202 -7.50 -37.05 21.74
C PRO A 202 -6.65 -35.77 21.77
N ARG A 203 -5.38 -35.89 21.37
CA ARG A 203 -4.42 -34.78 21.29
C ARG A 203 -4.10 -34.41 19.85
N ASP A 204 -3.65 -35.39 19.06
CA ASP A 204 -3.20 -35.17 17.68
C ASP A 204 -3.80 -36.19 16.71
N ILE A 205 -4.06 -35.78 15.48
CA ILE A 205 -4.48 -36.62 14.36
C ILE A 205 -3.28 -36.80 13.43
N VAL A 206 -2.82 -38.04 13.28
CA VAL A 206 -1.67 -38.40 12.44
C VAL A 206 -2.15 -39.12 11.18
N LEU A 207 -1.82 -38.55 10.03
CA LEU A 207 -2.15 -39.03 8.71
C LEU A 207 -0.88 -39.51 8.03
N THR A 208 -0.82 -40.78 7.63
CA THR A 208 0.34 -41.34 6.93
C THR A 208 -0.10 -41.93 5.60
N THR A 209 0.54 -41.55 4.50
CA THR A 209 0.28 -42.14 3.18
C THR A 209 1.57 -42.40 2.40
N THR A 210 1.55 -43.42 1.54
CA THR A 210 2.57 -43.61 0.50
C THR A 210 1.96 -43.27 -0.86
N VAL A 211 2.50 -42.23 -1.49
CA VAL A 211 1.99 -41.70 -2.76
C VAL A 211 2.67 -42.41 -3.93
N TYR A 212 1.89 -42.91 -4.87
CA TYR A 212 2.35 -43.49 -6.14
C TYR A 212 1.86 -42.66 -7.32
N GLN A 213 2.74 -42.44 -8.29
CA GLN A 213 2.40 -41.93 -9.61
C GLN A 213 2.61 -43.07 -10.62
N TYR A 214 1.52 -43.62 -11.15
CA TYR A 214 1.54 -44.88 -11.91
C TYR A 214 2.19 -46.02 -11.11
N LYS A 215 3.37 -46.51 -11.53
CA LYS A 215 4.15 -47.55 -10.84
C LYS A 215 5.28 -46.99 -9.97
N THR A 216 5.57 -45.70 -10.04
CA THR A 216 6.68 -45.07 -9.33
C THR A 216 6.22 -44.55 -7.97
N ARG A 217 6.90 -44.97 -6.90
CA ARG A 217 6.72 -44.41 -5.55
C ARG A 217 7.28 -42.98 -5.53
N LYS A 218 6.46 -42.01 -5.15
CA LYS A 218 6.85 -40.59 -5.06
C LYS A 218 7.36 -40.20 -3.69
N GLY A 219 6.83 -40.82 -2.64
CA GLY A 219 7.28 -40.55 -1.29
C GLY A 219 6.36 -41.18 -0.25
N LYS A 220 6.80 -41.12 1.00
CA LYS A 220 5.93 -41.26 2.17
C LYS A 220 5.63 -39.86 2.67
N TYR A 221 4.38 -39.61 3.07
CA TYR A 221 3.93 -38.34 3.59
C TYR A 221 3.30 -38.58 4.96
N THR A 222 3.68 -37.78 5.93
CA THR A 222 3.17 -37.84 7.30
C THR A 222 2.75 -36.44 7.70
N LEU A 223 1.46 -36.24 7.96
CA LEU A 223 0.90 -34.98 8.47
C LEU A 223 0.38 -35.23 9.89
N SER A 224 0.74 -34.35 10.83
CA SER A 224 0.17 -34.33 12.18
C SER A 224 -0.59 -33.04 12.38
N VAL A 225 -1.85 -33.13 12.77
CA VAL A 225 -2.71 -31.97 13.03
C VAL A 225 -3.22 -32.06 14.47
N PRO A 226 -3.07 -31.01 15.29
CA PRO A 226 -3.66 -30.97 16.62
C PRO A 226 -5.19 -31.11 16.57
N TRP A 227 -5.76 -31.93 17.45
CA TRP A 227 -7.19 -32.19 17.50
C TRP A 227 -8.01 -30.91 17.69
N GLN A 228 -7.53 -29.98 18.52
CA GLN A 228 -8.21 -28.70 18.78
C GLN A 228 -8.31 -27.84 17.52
N GLU A 229 -7.27 -27.83 16.68
CA GLU A 229 -7.24 -27.06 15.43
C GLU A 229 -8.21 -27.66 14.40
N ALA A 230 -8.25 -28.99 14.30
CA ALA A 230 -9.20 -29.69 13.43
C ALA A 230 -10.67 -29.45 13.83
N GLN A 231 -10.95 -29.16 15.10
CA GLN A 231 -12.29 -28.82 15.57
C GLN A 231 -12.66 -27.35 15.26
N GLN A 232 -11.69 -26.43 15.29
CA GLN A 232 -11.90 -25.00 15.04
C GLN A 232 -11.97 -24.63 13.56
N ASN A 233 -11.23 -25.33 12.68
CA ASN A 233 -11.23 -25.07 11.23
C ASN A 233 -12.58 -25.31 10.53
N GLY A 234 -13.59 -25.84 11.23
CA GLY A 234 -14.98 -25.90 10.76
C GLY A 234 -15.71 -24.55 10.76
N LEU A 235 -15.19 -23.54 11.46
CA LEU A 235 -15.88 -22.26 11.70
C LEU A 235 -15.39 -21.09 10.82
N ASN A 236 -14.23 -21.21 10.16
CA ASN A 236 -13.61 -20.07 9.44
C ASN A 236 -13.94 -19.96 7.95
N ASN A 237 -14.78 -20.85 7.39
CA ASN A 237 -15.16 -20.82 5.97
C ASN A 237 -16.58 -20.26 5.72
N GLN A 238 -17.17 -19.56 6.68
CA GLN A 238 -18.43 -18.84 6.50
C GLN A 238 -18.21 -17.34 6.70
N GLU A 239 -17.46 -16.66 5.84
CA GLU A 239 -17.49 -15.19 5.73
C GLU A 239 -16.64 -14.68 4.56
N GLU A 240 -16.96 -15.07 3.32
CA GLU A 240 -16.63 -14.24 2.14
C GLU A 240 -17.75 -14.43 1.10
N GLU A 241 -18.85 -13.68 1.28
CA GLU A 241 -19.76 -13.26 0.19
C GLU A 241 -19.48 -11.80 -0.17
#